data_AF-A0AAV1YNI0-F1
#
_entry.id   AF-A0AAV1YNI0-F1
#
_cell.length_a   1.000
_cell.length_b   1.000
_cell.length_c   1.000
_cell.angle_alpha   90.00
_cell.angle_beta   90.00
_cell.angle_gamma   90.00
#
_symmetry.space_group_name_H-M   'P 1'
#
loop_
_entity.id
_entity.type
_entity.pdbx_description
1 polymer ?
#
loop_
_entity_poly.entity_id
_entity_poly.type
_entity_poly.pdbx_seq_one_letter_code
_entity_poly.pdbx_strand_id
1 'polypeptide(L)'
;MSLKYLFVTLLLIATMAIPQVKAQLGLLNGLLGSINIQGIVTCTSKDNINGAPTPVFSNAEVQLVCDGKVLSSATTNGGGMFSIMMDSLLFNLSSMLNGCNLVVTTPLSNCNSNLPSVGNLISTLHFGGTTLVGTKTVANIAPSGFQFVP
;
A
#
# COMPACT_ATOMS: atom_id res chain seq x y z
N MET A 1 -13.70 -43.43 -32.15
CA MET A 1 -14.15 -42.07 -31.77
C MET A 1 -13.50 -41.72 -30.44
N SER A 2 -12.24 -41.26 -30.41
CA SER A 2 -11.56 -41.10 -29.11
C SER A 2 -10.41 -40.08 -29.10
N LEU A 3 -9.59 -39.99 -30.16
CA LEU A 3 -8.43 -39.07 -30.13
C LEU A 3 -8.79 -37.60 -30.47
N LYS A 4 -9.72 -37.38 -31.42
CA LYS A 4 -10.13 -36.02 -31.84
C LYS A 4 -10.86 -35.26 -30.73
N TYR A 5 -11.66 -35.94 -29.91
CA TYR A 5 -12.37 -35.32 -28.80
C TYR A 5 -11.44 -34.97 -27.64
N LEU A 6 -10.38 -35.76 -27.43
CA LEU A 6 -9.37 -35.51 -26.40
C LEU A 6 -8.53 -34.25 -26.67
N PHE A 7 -8.23 -33.96 -27.95
CA PHE A 7 -7.56 -32.72 -28.33
C PHE A 7 -8.49 -31.49 -28.19
N VAL A 8 -9.78 -31.63 -28.50
CA VAL A 8 -10.75 -30.53 -28.35
C VAL A 8 -11.01 -30.21 -26.88
N THR A 9 -11.07 -31.20 -26.00
CA THR A 9 -11.21 -30.97 -24.55
C THR A 9 -9.96 -30.36 -23.92
N LEU A 10 -8.74 -30.73 -24.36
CA LEU A 10 -7.51 -30.10 -23.86
C LEU A 10 -7.40 -28.61 -24.24
N LEU A 11 -7.86 -28.25 -25.45
CA LEU A 11 -7.81 -26.87 -25.94
C LEU A 11 -8.77 -25.93 -25.18
N LEU A 12 -9.88 -26.46 -24.67
CA LEU A 12 -10.87 -25.69 -23.88
C LEU A 12 -10.35 -25.31 -22.48
N ILE A 13 -9.46 -26.10 -21.88
CA ILE A 13 -8.94 -25.85 -20.53
C ILE A 13 -7.85 -24.76 -20.53
N ALA A 14 -7.19 -24.53 -21.68
CA ALA A 14 -6.09 -23.58 -21.80
C ALA A 14 -6.50 -22.10 -21.80
N THR A 15 -7.80 -21.78 -21.79
CA THR A 15 -8.30 -20.39 -21.91
C THR A 15 -8.83 -19.78 -20.61
N MET A 16 -8.81 -20.52 -19.49
CA MET A 16 -9.26 -20.00 -18.20
C MET A 16 -8.13 -19.38 -17.37
N ALA A 17 -7.34 -18.49 -17.97
CA ALA A 17 -6.55 -17.52 -17.21
C ALA A 17 -7.44 -16.30 -16.93
N ILE A 18 -8.50 -16.48 -16.14
CA ILE A 18 -9.33 -15.36 -15.69
C ILE A 18 -8.48 -14.56 -14.70
N PRO A 19 -8.32 -13.23 -14.86
CA PRO A 19 -7.72 -12.39 -13.84
C PRO A 19 -8.71 -12.27 -12.66
N GLN A 20 -8.73 -13.26 -11.78
CA GLN A 20 -9.65 -13.35 -10.63
C GLN A 20 -9.45 -12.21 -9.61
N VAL A 21 -8.30 -11.53 -9.67
CA VAL A 21 -7.88 -10.50 -8.71
C VAL A 21 -8.83 -9.28 -8.71
N LYS A 22 -9.35 -8.85 -9.86
CA LYS A 22 -10.18 -7.62 -9.92
C LYS A 22 -11.60 -7.85 -9.42
N ALA A 23 -12.19 -9.02 -9.72
CA ALA A 23 -13.56 -9.34 -9.33
C ALA A 23 -13.71 -9.49 -7.81
N GLN A 24 -12.71 -10.10 -7.15
CA GLN A 24 -12.70 -10.24 -5.69
C GLN A 24 -12.63 -8.87 -4.99
N LEU A 25 -11.81 -7.94 -5.49
CA LEU A 25 -11.65 -6.63 -4.87
C LEU A 25 -12.91 -5.74 -5.00
N GLY A 26 -13.64 -5.87 -6.11
CA GLY A 26 -14.92 -5.19 -6.31
C GLY A 26 -16.02 -5.64 -5.34
N LEU A 27 -16.08 -6.94 -5.03
CA LEU A 27 -17.01 -7.49 -4.04
C LEU A 27 -16.65 -7.03 -2.61
N LEU A 28 -15.36 -6.98 -2.29
CA LEU A 28 -14.88 -6.53 -0.99
C LEU A 28 -15.30 -5.09 -0.71
N ASN A 29 -15.23 -4.18 -1.68
CA ASN A 29 -15.66 -2.78 -1.48
C ASN A 29 -17.08 -2.63 -0.91
N GLY A 30 -18.01 -3.49 -1.32
CA GLY A 30 -19.39 -3.44 -0.83
C GLY A 30 -19.57 -3.90 0.63
N LEU A 31 -18.56 -4.58 1.19
CA LEU A 31 -18.58 -5.14 2.55
C LEU A 31 -17.67 -4.37 3.51
N LEU A 32 -16.77 -3.54 2.99
CA LEU A 32 -15.86 -2.72 3.80
C LEU A 32 -16.62 -1.57 4.44
N GLY A 33 -16.43 -1.39 5.74
CA GLY A 33 -16.90 -0.22 6.49
C GLY A 33 -15.80 0.80 6.77
N SER A 34 -14.52 0.41 6.66
CA SER A 34 -13.37 1.29 6.83
C SER A 34 -12.12 0.75 6.15
N ILE A 35 -11.15 1.62 5.94
CA ILE A 35 -9.82 1.33 5.44
C ILE A 35 -8.81 1.81 6.48
N ASN A 36 -7.83 0.99 6.80
CA ASN A 36 -6.73 1.31 7.69
C ASN A 36 -5.41 1.11 6.95
N ILE A 37 -4.68 2.21 6.75
CA ILE A 37 -3.36 2.21 6.15
C ILE A 37 -2.34 2.37 7.26
N GLN A 38 -1.43 1.42 7.40
CA GLN A 38 -0.45 1.44 8.48
C GLN A 38 0.90 0.92 8.00
N GLY A 39 1.96 1.47 8.58
CA GLY A 39 3.32 1.10 8.21
C GLY A 39 4.36 1.76 9.11
N ILE A 40 5.62 1.46 8.82
CA ILE A 40 6.77 2.04 9.51
C ILE A 40 7.59 2.79 8.47
N VAL A 41 7.96 4.03 8.79
CA VAL A 41 8.90 4.83 8.00
C VAL A 41 10.28 4.71 8.63
N THR A 42 11.26 4.40 7.81
CA THR A 42 12.67 4.29 8.21
C THR A 42 13.51 5.33 7.48
N CYS A 43 14.65 5.65 8.07
CA CYS A 43 15.55 6.70 7.59
C CYS A 43 16.55 6.10 6.62
N THR A 44 16.10 5.90 5.39
CA THR A 44 16.88 5.27 4.33
C THR A 44 16.57 5.93 3.00
N SER A 45 17.60 6.28 2.26
CA SER A 45 17.48 6.77 0.87
C SER A 45 17.73 5.66 -0.15
N LYS A 46 18.42 4.58 0.22
CA LYS A 46 18.83 3.49 -0.67
C LYS A 46 19.38 2.34 0.18
N ASP A 47 18.74 1.18 0.13
CA ASP A 47 19.26 -0.14 0.47
C ASP A 47 20.11 -0.26 1.75
N ASN A 48 19.52 -0.79 2.82
CA ASN A 48 20.29 -1.35 3.94
C ASN A 48 20.97 -2.67 3.53
N ILE A 49 22.06 -2.57 2.77
CA ILE A 49 22.82 -3.75 2.31
C ILE A 49 23.62 -4.40 3.45
N ASN A 50 23.83 -3.72 4.57
CA ASN A 50 24.77 -4.15 5.61
C ASN A 50 24.12 -4.71 6.89
N GLY A 51 22.80 -4.99 6.90
CA GLY A 51 22.14 -5.62 8.05
C GLY A 51 22.13 -4.80 9.35
N ALA A 52 22.49 -3.52 9.29
CA ALA A 52 22.39 -2.62 10.41
C ALA A 52 20.92 -2.25 10.68
N PRO A 53 20.50 -2.09 11.95
CA PRO A 53 19.17 -1.59 12.27
C PRO A 53 18.96 -0.23 11.61
N THR A 54 18.00 -0.14 10.70
CA THR A 54 17.69 1.14 10.07
C THR A 54 17.06 2.05 11.12
N PRO A 55 17.55 3.29 11.31
CA PRO A 55 16.91 4.22 12.23
C PRO A 55 15.46 4.44 11.79
N VAL A 56 14.54 4.47 12.77
CA VAL A 56 13.13 4.78 12.51
C VAL A 56 12.95 6.29 12.34
N PHE A 57 12.07 6.70 11.43
CA PHE A 57 11.80 8.12 11.19
C PHE A 57 10.64 8.57 12.07
N SER A 58 10.95 9.08 13.26
CA SER A 58 9.95 9.63 14.19
C SER A 58 9.53 11.05 13.82
N ASN A 59 8.29 11.43 14.16
CA ASN A 59 7.71 12.75 13.89
C ASN A 59 7.74 13.16 12.41
N ALA A 60 7.70 12.19 11.51
CA ALA A 60 7.61 12.41 10.08
C ALA A 60 6.14 12.53 9.68
N GLU A 61 5.83 13.53 8.86
CA GLU A 61 4.53 13.69 8.23
C GLU A 61 4.44 12.76 7.01
N VAL A 62 3.44 11.88 7.03
CA VAL A 62 3.09 10.95 5.97
C VAL A 62 1.75 11.35 5.40
N GLN A 63 1.70 11.61 4.11
CA GLN A 63 0.49 12.02 3.38
C GLN A 63 0.06 10.91 2.43
N LEU A 64 -1.24 10.60 2.41
CA LEU A 64 -1.85 9.81 1.37
C LEU A 64 -2.23 10.75 0.21
N VAL A 65 -1.55 10.58 -0.93
CA VAL A 65 -1.72 11.43 -2.10
C VAL A 65 -2.30 10.60 -3.25
N CYS A 66 -3.44 11.03 -3.78
CA CYS A 66 -4.10 10.42 -4.94
C CYS A 66 -4.35 11.50 -5.98
N ASP A 67 -3.99 11.23 -7.24
CA ASP A 67 -4.14 12.20 -8.34
C ASP A 67 -3.56 13.61 -8.02
N GLY A 68 -2.44 13.64 -7.26
CA GLY A 68 -1.79 14.88 -6.82
C GLY A 68 -2.46 15.63 -5.68
N LYS A 69 -3.54 15.09 -5.09
CA LYS A 69 -4.25 15.68 -3.95
C LYS A 69 -4.00 14.90 -2.67
N VAL A 70 -3.79 15.61 -1.57
CA VAL A 70 -3.71 15.02 -0.24
C VAL A 70 -5.11 14.65 0.22
N LEU A 71 -5.36 13.35 0.45
CA LEU A 71 -6.64 12.86 0.95
C LEU A 71 -6.66 12.75 2.47
N SER A 72 -5.52 12.38 3.05
CA SER A 72 -5.35 12.24 4.50
C SER A 72 -3.87 12.29 4.85
N SER A 73 -3.56 12.55 6.13
CA SER A 73 -2.19 12.56 6.63
C SER A 73 -2.13 12.00 8.05
N ALA A 74 -0.94 11.53 8.41
CA ALA A 74 -0.61 11.08 9.75
C ALA A 74 0.83 11.44 10.08
N THR A 75 1.13 11.55 11.37
CA THR A 75 2.49 11.74 11.87
C THR A 75 3.01 10.43 12.46
N THR A 76 4.24 10.05 12.15
CA THR A 76 4.85 8.87 12.74
C THR A 76 5.15 9.09 14.22
N ASN A 77 4.94 8.04 15.03
CA ASN A 77 5.27 8.04 16.45
C ASN A 77 6.77 7.81 16.70
N GLY A 78 7.18 7.66 17.97
CA GLY A 78 8.57 7.42 18.36
C GLY A 78 9.19 6.14 17.78
N GLY A 79 8.38 5.18 17.33
CA GLY A 79 8.81 3.97 16.62
C GLY A 79 8.78 4.10 15.10
N GLY A 80 8.54 5.29 14.55
CA GLY A 80 8.38 5.51 13.10
C GLY A 80 7.07 4.96 12.52
N MET A 81 6.13 4.52 13.36
CA MET A 81 4.87 3.94 12.92
C MET A 81 3.83 5.02 12.67
N PHE A 82 3.08 4.90 11.58
CA PHE A 82 1.91 5.73 11.27
C PHE A 82 0.67 4.84 11.05
N SER A 83 -0.51 5.43 11.25
CA SER A 83 -1.80 4.82 10.90
C SER A 83 -2.74 5.91 10.38
N ILE A 84 -3.37 5.64 9.25
CA ILE A 84 -4.37 6.48 8.60
C ILE A 84 -5.64 5.65 8.48
N MET A 85 -6.68 6.05 9.22
CA MET A 85 -7.99 5.40 9.16
C MET A 85 -8.97 6.26 8.36
N MET A 86 -9.69 5.65 7.43
CA MET A 86 -10.62 6.31 6.53
C MET A 86 -11.89 5.49 6.36
N ASP A 87 -12.98 6.15 6.00
CA ASP A 87 -14.24 5.49 5.67
C ASP A 87 -14.22 4.98 4.22
N SER A 88 -14.54 3.70 4.01
CA SER A 88 -14.54 3.05 2.70
C SER A 88 -15.67 3.51 1.78
N LEU A 89 -16.70 4.18 2.30
CA LEU A 89 -17.79 4.73 1.48
C LEU A 89 -17.29 5.84 0.55
N LEU A 90 -16.21 6.51 0.93
CA LEU A 90 -15.65 7.64 0.19
C LEU A 90 -14.61 7.19 -0.86
N PHE A 91 -14.09 5.97 -0.77
CA PHE A 91 -12.94 5.54 -1.56
C PHE A 91 -13.07 4.10 -2.06
N ASN A 92 -12.85 3.94 -3.36
CA ASN A 92 -12.76 2.61 -3.96
C ASN A 92 -11.36 2.01 -3.69
N LEU A 93 -11.29 0.85 -3.03
CA LEU A 93 -10.02 0.17 -2.72
C LEU A 93 -9.17 -0.08 -3.97
N SER A 94 -9.77 -0.46 -5.10
CA SER A 94 -9.05 -0.69 -6.35
C SER A 94 -8.43 0.59 -6.90
N SER A 95 -9.15 1.71 -6.82
CA SER A 95 -8.63 3.03 -7.22
C SER A 95 -7.50 3.46 -6.29
N MET A 96 -7.63 3.18 -5.00
CA MET A 96 -6.62 3.59 -4.03
C MET A 96 -5.31 2.83 -4.19
N LEU A 97 -5.36 1.51 -4.41
CA LEU A 97 -4.15 0.69 -4.61
C LEU A 97 -3.42 1.02 -5.91
N ASN A 98 -4.10 1.55 -6.94
CA ASN A 98 -3.50 1.83 -8.25
C ASN A 98 -3.25 3.32 -8.54
N GLY A 99 -3.87 4.23 -7.78
CA GLY A 99 -3.84 5.67 -8.06
C GLY A 99 -3.31 6.53 -6.90
N CYS A 100 -2.94 5.90 -5.77
CA CYS A 100 -2.48 6.62 -4.59
C CYS A 100 -1.09 6.17 -4.14
N ASN A 101 -0.35 7.12 -3.59
CA ASN A 101 0.95 6.89 -2.98
C ASN A 101 0.99 7.50 -1.59
N LEU A 102 1.79 6.90 -0.72
CA LEU A 102 2.22 7.52 0.52
C LEU A 102 3.44 8.39 0.24
N VAL A 103 3.40 9.63 0.67
CA VAL A 103 4.47 10.60 0.51
C VAL A 103 4.88 11.10 1.88
N VAL A 104 6.14 10.92 2.24
CA VAL A 104 6.73 11.51 3.44
C VAL A 104 7.30 12.87 3.05
N THR A 105 6.69 13.93 3.56
CA THR A 105 7.04 15.33 3.23
C THR A 105 8.11 15.90 4.15
N THR A 106 8.38 15.23 5.27
CA THR A 106 9.42 15.65 6.21
C THR A 106 10.81 15.38 5.62
N PRO A 107 11.72 16.38 5.58
CA PRO A 107 13.07 16.20 5.06
C PRO A 107 13.82 15.07 5.76
N LEU A 108 14.47 14.18 5.00
CA LEU A 108 15.24 13.06 5.58
C LEU A 108 16.39 13.53 6.47
N SER A 109 16.91 14.73 6.22
CA SER A 109 17.90 15.39 7.07
C SER A 109 17.46 15.52 8.54
N ASN A 110 16.14 15.55 8.80
CA ASN A 110 15.61 15.59 10.17
C ASN A 110 15.78 14.25 10.90
N CYS A 111 15.88 13.15 10.17
CA CYS A 111 16.20 11.88 10.78
C CYS A 111 17.72 11.62 10.88
N ASN A 112 18.46 11.96 9.84
CA ASN A 112 19.91 11.85 9.82
C ASN A 112 20.47 12.98 8.98
N SER A 113 21.30 13.83 9.58
CA SER A 113 21.88 15.02 8.95
C SER A 113 22.74 14.73 7.70
N ASN A 114 23.14 13.48 7.48
CA ASN A 114 23.86 13.05 6.28
C ASN A 114 22.93 12.72 5.09
N LEU A 115 21.61 12.72 5.31
CA LEU A 115 20.61 12.46 4.27
C LEU A 115 20.16 13.76 3.58
N PRO A 116 19.62 13.67 2.35
CA PRO A 116 19.15 14.84 1.62
C PRO A 116 18.07 15.64 2.38
N SER A 117 18.18 16.97 2.32
CA SER A 117 17.14 17.89 2.82
C SER A 117 16.04 18.18 1.80
N VAL A 118 16.24 17.77 0.54
CA VAL A 118 15.32 17.95 -0.58
C VAL A 118 14.98 16.58 -1.14
N GLY A 119 13.73 16.40 -1.56
CA GLY A 119 13.17 15.14 -2.01
C GLY A 119 12.21 14.54 -0.98
N ASN A 120 11.47 13.51 -1.39
CA ASN A 120 10.46 12.85 -0.58
C ASN A 120 10.66 11.33 -0.58
N LEU A 121 10.20 10.65 0.47
CA LEU A 121 10.02 9.20 0.42
C LEU A 121 8.63 8.89 -0.13
N ILE A 122 8.57 8.10 -1.19
CA ILE A 122 7.31 7.70 -1.83
C ILE A 122 7.15 6.19 -1.74
N SER A 123 5.95 5.73 -1.40
CA SER A 123 5.60 4.31 -1.40
C SER A 123 4.26 4.06 -2.07
N THR A 124 4.19 3.03 -2.92
CA THR A 124 2.91 2.50 -3.40
C THR A 124 2.23 1.70 -2.30
N LEU A 125 0.93 1.47 -2.46
CA LEU A 125 0.13 0.72 -1.51
C LEU A 125 -0.04 -0.73 -1.96
N HIS A 126 -0.09 -1.66 -1.01
CA HIS A 126 -0.57 -3.01 -1.27
C HIS A 126 -1.59 -3.45 -0.22
N PHE A 127 -2.47 -4.35 -0.64
CA PHE A 127 -3.51 -4.89 0.21
C PHE A 127 -2.95 -5.98 1.13
N GLY A 128 -3.08 -5.78 2.44
CA GLY A 128 -2.61 -6.70 3.48
C GLY A 128 -3.69 -7.65 4.00
N GLY A 129 -4.95 -7.47 3.62
CA GLY A 129 -6.07 -8.31 4.03
C GLY A 129 -7.21 -7.55 4.69
N THR A 130 -8.14 -8.26 5.32
CA THR A 130 -9.27 -7.67 6.05
C THR A 130 -9.31 -8.15 7.49
N THR A 131 -9.72 -7.28 8.41
CA THR A 131 -10.01 -7.63 9.81
C THR A 131 -11.42 -7.19 10.18
N LEU A 132 -12.08 -7.94 11.05
CA LEU A 132 -13.38 -7.54 11.60
C LEU A 132 -13.15 -6.73 12.88
N VAL A 133 -13.67 -5.50 12.94
CA VAL A 133 -13.62 -4.65 14.13
C VAL A 133 -15.06 -4.32 14.53
N GLY A 134 -15.54 -4.95 15.60
CA GLY A 134 -16.95 -4.91 15.95
C GLY A 134 -17.81 -5.54 14.84
N THR A 135 -18.68 -4.74 14.24
CA THR A 135 -19.54 -5.14 13.11
C THR A 135 -19.02 -4.65 11.74
N LYS A 136 -17.89 -3.93 11.70
CA LYS A 136 -17.33 -3.37 10.47
C LYS A 136 -16.16 -4.23 9.96
N THR A 137 -16.14 -4.49 8.66
CA THR A 137 -14.96 -5.05 8.00
C THR A 137 -14.00 -3.92 7.65
N VAL A 138 -12.75 -4.05 8.11
CA VAL A 138 -11.67 -3.09 7.88
C VAL A 138 -10.68 -3.67 6.89
N ALA A 139 -10.41 -2.97 5.79
CA ALA A 139 -9.32 -3.30 4.88
C ALA A 139 -8.01 -2.80 5.46
N ASN A 140 -7.04 -3.70 5.63
CA ASN A 140 -5.69 -3.37 6.08
C ASN A 140 -4.78 -3.22 4.86
N ILE A 141 -4.07 -2.11 4.81
CA ILE A 141 -3.21 -1.72 3.70
C ILE A 141 -1.88 -1.28 4.26
N ALA A 142 -0.81 -1.64 3.55
CA ALA A 142 0.54 -1.35 3.95
C ALA A 142 1.33 -0.71 2.80
N PRO A 143 2.38 0.06 3.11
CA PRO A 143 3.34 0.52 2.11
C PRO A 143 4.07 -0.68 1.51
N SER A 144 4.27 -0.68 0.19
CA SER A 144 5.08 -1.70 -0.51
C SER A 144 6.59 -1.50 -0.33
N GLY A 145 6.99 -0.39 0.29
CA GLY A 145 8.37 0.02 0.51
C GLY A 145 8.57 1.47 0.12
N PHE A 146 9.31 2.23 0.94
CA PHE A 146 9.58 3.64 0.69
C PHE A 146 10.83 3.79 -0.19
N GLN A 147 10.70 4.56 -1.26
CA GLN A 147 11.79 4.90 -2.18
C GLN A 147 12.01 6.40 -2.15
N PHE A 148 13.28 6.81 -2.12
CA PHE A 148 13.63 8.22 -2.17
C PHE A 148 13.51 8.75 -3.60
N VAL A 149 12.78 9.85 -3.75
CA VAL A 149 12.64 10.62 -4.98
C VAL A 149 13.23 12.01 -4.74
N PRO A 150 14.31 12.39 -5.44
CA PRO A 150 14.95 13.70 -5.31
C PRO A 150 14.04 14.88 -5.66
#